data_AF-A0A971X9R9-F1
#
_entry.id   AF-A0A971X9R9-F1
#
_cell.length_a   1.000
_cell.length_b   1.000
_cell.length_c   1.000
_cell.angle_alpha   90.00
_cell.angle_beta   90.00
_cell.angle_gamma   90.00
#
_symmetry.space_group_name_H-M   'P 1'
#
loop_
_entity.id
_entity.type
_entity.pdbx_description
1 polymer ?
#
loop_
_entity_poly.entity_id
_entity_poly.type
_entity_poly.pdbx_seq_one_letter_code
_entity_poly.pdbx_strand_id
1 'polypeptide(L)' 'LAPLIGLSDVIVDLVETGRTLKENGLVVLDAFADISARMVVNRVSMKMERERINNIIKNIRHQLE' A
#
# COMPACT_ATOMS: atom_id res chain seq x y z
N LEU A 1 -10.81 14.65 6.21
CA LEU A 1 -12.11 15.09 6.81
C LEU A 1 -12.06 15.22 8.32
N ALA A 2 -11.56 14.23 9.09
CA ALA A 2 -11.56 14.30 10.56
C ALA A 2 -11.00 15.61 11.15
N PRO A 3 -9.91 16.21 10.64
CA PRO A 3 -9.44 17.52 11.11
C PRO A 3 -10.38 18.69 10.78
N LEU A 4 -11.04 18.66 9.63
CA LEU A 4 -11.94 19.73 9.19
C LEU A 4 -13.18 19.86 10.07
N ILE A 5 -13.62 18.77 10.69
CA ILE A 5 -14.81 18.73 11.56
C ILE A 5 -14.44 18.74 13.05
N GLY A 6 -13.17 18.94 13.39
CA GLY A 6 -12.71 19.00 14.78
C GLY A 6 -12.71 17.65 15.51
N LEU A 7 -12.68 16.52 14.78
CA LEU A 7 -12.61 15.19 15.39
C LEU A 7 -11.19 14.81 15.82
N SER A 8 -10.18 15.38 15.17
CA SER A 8 -8.76 15.07 15.40
C SER A 8 -7.89 16.26 15.02
N ASP A 9 -6.78 16.50 15.72
CA ASP A 9 -5.84 17.56 15.34
C ASP A 9 -5.04 17.21 14.08
N VAL A 10 -4.68 15.93 13.92
CA VAL A 10 -3.89 15.40 12.80
C VAL A 10 -4.39 14.01 12.38
N ILE A 11 -4.06 13.61 11.16
CA ILE A 11 -4.31 12.25 10.64
C ILE A 11 -3.02 11.63 10.13
N VAL A 12 -2.96 10.29 10.17
CA VAL A 12 -1.98 9.50 9.45
C VAL A 12 -2.73 8.77 8.35
N ASP A 13 -2.32 8.99 7.10
CA ASP A 13 -3.03 8.47 5.92
C ASP A 13 -2.04 8.08 4.82
N LEU A 14 -2.48 7.21 3.91
CA LEU A 14 -1.72 6.85 2.71
C LEU A 14 -2.00 7.86 1.62
N VAL A 15 -0.94 8.48 1.10
CA VAL A 15 -1.06 9.52 0.07
C VAL A 15 -0.04 9.31 -1.05
N GLU A 16 -0.45 9.61 -2.29
CA GLU A 16 0.41 9.51 -3.47
C GLU A 16 0.92 10.90 -3.88
N THR A 17 0.20 11.61 -4.76
CA THR A 17 0.60 12.96 -5.24
C THR A 17 0.25 14.09 -4.27
N GLY A 18 -0.44 13.79 -3.17
CA GLY A 18 -0.93 14.77 -2.20
C GLY A 18 -2.07 15.67 -2.70
N ARG A 19 -2.62 15.43 -3.90
CA ARG A 19 -3.68 16.26 -4.50
C ARG A 19 -4.94 16.29 -3.64
N THR A 20 -5.37 15.12 -3.16
CA THR A 20 -6.53 14.95 -2.28
C THR A 20 -6.40 15.73 -0.98
N LEU A 21 -5.18 15.79 -0.40
CA LEU A 21 -4.94 16.60 0.80
C LEU A 21 -5.13 18.08 0.51
N LYS A 22 -4.54 18.59 -0.58
CA LYS A 22 -4.66 20.00 -0.98
C LYS A 22 -6.10 20.43 -1.22
N GLU A 23 -6.90 19.59 -1.89
CA GLU A 23 -8.33 19.85 -2.14
C GLU A 23 -9.14 19.95 -0.84
N ASN A 24 -8.68 19.32 0.23
CA ASN A 24 -9.29 19.36 1.56
C ASN A 24 -8.63 20.39 2.49
N GLY A 25 -7.76 21.27 1.97
CA GLY A 25 -7.03 22.24 2.79
C GLY A 25 -6.05 21.63 3.78
N LEU A 26 -5.60 20.39 3.54
CA LEU A 26 -4.64 19.68 4.37
C LEU A 26 -3.23 19.76 3.78
N VAL A 27 -2.22 19.66 4.65
CA VAL A 27 -0.80 19.69 4.29
C VAL A 27 -0.09 18.46 4.89
N VAL A 28 0.91 17.94 4.17
CA VAL A 28 1.78 16.88 4.68
C VAL A 28 2.74 17.49 5.70
N LEU A 29 2.71 17.00 6.94
CA LEU A 29 3.62 17.44 8.00
C LEU A 29 4.93 16.65 7.96
N ASP A 30 4.85 15.34 7.80
CA ASP A 30 5.99 14.44 7.74
C ASP A 30 5.64 13.17 6.92
N ALA A 31 6.65 12.52 6.36
CA ALA A 31 6.53 11.27 5.63
C ALA A 31 7.15 10.13 6.45
N PHE A 32 6.32 9.17 6.87
CA PHE A 32 6.76 8.11 7.78
C PHE A 32 7.45 6.94 7.08
N ALA A 33 6.89 6.46 5.97
CA ALA A 33 7.38 5.27 5.28
C ALA A 33 6.91 5.21 3.82
N ASP A 34 7.79 4.73 2.94
CA ASP A 34 7.41 4.34 1.60
C ASP A 34 6.65 3.01 1.63
N ILE A 35 5.61 2.90 0.80
CA ILE A 35 4.82 1.68 0.66
C ILE A 35 4.96 1.08 -0.74
N SER A 36 4.85 -0.24 -0.80
CA SER A 36 4.85 -1.00 -2.05
C SER A 36 3.85 -2.14 -1.98
N ALA A 37 3.27 -2.51 -3.13
CA ALA A 37 2.49 -3.73 -3.23
C ALA A 37 3.39 -4.95 -2.95
N ARG A 38 2.89 -5.89 -2.16
CA ARG A 38 3.61 -7.13 -1.82
C ARG A 38 2.73 -8.34 -2.14
N MET A 39 3.30 -9.33 -2.81
CA MET A 39 2.65 -10.61 -2.99
C MET A 39 2.86 -11.47 -1.74
N VAL A 40 1.76 -11.85 -1.10
CA VAL A 40 1.75 -12.68 0.11
C VAL A 40 1.17 -14.04 -0.23
N VAL A 41 1.83 -15.11 0.20
CA VAL A 41 1.43 -16.50 -0.07
C VAL A 41 1.24 -17.24 1.24
N ASN A 42 0.14 -17.99 1.35
CA ASN A 42 -0.08 -18.89 2.47
C ASN A 42 1.01 -19.98 2.51
N ARG A 43 1.63 -20.20 3.67
CA ARG A 43 2.74 -21.15 3.83
C ARG A 43 2.37 -22.62 3.52
N VAL A 44 1.16 -23.04 3.91
CA VAL A 44 0.66 -24.40 3.64
C VAL A 44 0.41 -24.57 2.15
N SER A 45 -0.27 -23.61 1.52
CA SER A 45 -0.49 -23.61 0.06
C SER A 45 0.85 -23.60 -0.70
N MET A 46 1.84 -22.80 -0.27
CA MET A 46 3.18 -22.77 -0.87
C MET A 46 3.87 -24.13 -0.88
N LYS A 47 3.62 -24.97 0.14
CA LYS A 47 4.16 -26.32 0.22
C LYS A 47 3.38 -27.32 -0.63
N MET A 48 2.04 -27.29 -0.55
CA MET A 48 1.17 -28.25 -1.23
C MET A 48 1.06 -27.99 -2.73
N GLU A 49 1.11 -26.74 -3.16
CA GLU A 49 0.91 -26.30 -4.54
C GLU A 49 2.15 -25.59 -5.10
N ARG A 50 3.33 -26.05 -4.67
CA ARG A 50 4.63 -25.40 -4.92
C ARG A 50 4.85 -25.03 -6.38
N GLU A 51 4.55 -25.94 -7.31
CA GLU A 51 4.79 -25.72 -8.74
C GLU A 51 3.88 -24.61 -9.30
N ARG A 52 2.56 -24.75 -9.11
CA ARG A 52 1.56 -23.77 -9.55
C ARG A 52 1.89 -22.38 -9.01
N ILE A 53 2.18 -22.28 -7.72
CA ILE A 53 2.49 -21.00 -7.08
C ILE A 53 3.79 -20.44 -7.62
N ASN A 54 4.88 -21.21 -7.70
CA ASN A 54 6.14 -20.71 -8.24
C ASN A 54 6.02 -20.21 -9.68
N ASN A 55 5.18 -20.83 -10.50
CA ASN A 55 4.92 -20.35 -11.86
C ASN A 55 4.24 -18.98 -11.84
N ILE A 56 3.26 -18.77 -10.96
CA ILE A 56 2.63 -17.44 -10.76
C ILE A 56 3.68 -16.42 -10.29
N ILE A 57 4.52 -16.77 -9.30
CA ILE A 57 5.58 -15.89 -8.80
C ILE A 57 6.53 -15.46 -9.93
N LYS A 58 6.98 -16.42 -10.76
CA LYS A 58 7.88 -16.16 -11.88
C LYS A 58 7.24 -15.25 -12.93
N ASN A 59 6.00 -15.54 -13.31
CA ASN A 59 5.29 -14.75 -14.32
C ASN A 59 5.06 -13.31 -13.85
N ILE A 60 4.68 -13.10 -12.59
CA ILE A 60 4.53 -11.75 -12.02
C ILE A 60 5.87 -11.02 -12.02
N ARG A 61 6.96 -11.67 -11.58
CA ARG A 61 8.30 -11.06 -11.60
C ARG A 61 8.72 -10.65 -13.01
N HIS A 62 8.49 -11.49 -14.00
CA HIS A 62 8.82 -11.20 -15.39
C HIS A 62 8.06 -10.01 -15.98
N GLN A 63 6.83 -9.74 -15.51
CA GLN A 63 6.04 -8.58 -15.96
C GLN A 63 6.39 -7.28 -15.22
N LEU A 64 7.18 -7.34 -14.15
CA LEU A 64 7.61 -6.19 -13.36
C LEU A 64 9.03 -5.70 -13.73
N GLU A 65 9.80 -6.52 -14.47
CA GLU A 65 11.04 -6.14 -15.14
C GLU A 65 10.75 -5.38 -16.44
#